data_AF-A0A7X7J9H1-F1
#
_entry.id   AF-A0A7X7J9H1-F1
#
_cell.length_a   1.000
_cell.length_b   1.000
_cell.length_c   1.000
_cell.angle_alpha   90.00
_cell.angle_beta   90.00
_cell.angle_gamma   90.00
#
_symmetry.space_group_name_H-M   'P 1'
#
loop_
_entity.id
_entity.type
_entity.pdbx_description
1 polymer ?
#
loop_
_entity_poly.entity_id
_entity_poly.type
_entity_poly.pdbx_seq_one_letter_code
_entity_poly.pdbx_strand_id
1 'polypeptide(L)'
;MARGAASAVRAATVGALLLAAAGCAGGDRSPSDEGPTAGPADAYLEAAFGGTDEIAAEALRAEELVAACMAEQGFEYVPDASGYSSIDLSEIDPPPGTREFAEQFGYGYAALPEGMTTAGPVTNPNDEILAAMSEEEHEAYTRALWGDAGVDGGEPEPGGCFEEARAQVWGDRDTDPVRAALEDEIARIDAELAPQDPAVVEAAAAWSACMADAGFPGFANPPQAEQAAWDRWVAF
;
A
#
# COMPACT_ATOMS: atom_id res chain seq x y z
N MET A 1 75.24 36.58 17.14
CA MET A 1 75.26 36.30 15.69
C MET A 1 74.59 34.95 15.45
N ALA A 2 73.74 34.86 14.41
CA ALA A 2 73.07 33.66 13.83
C ALA A 2 72.04 32.92 14.72
N ARG A 3 70.72 32.96 14.46
CA ARG A 3 69.86 32.37 13.39
C ARG A 3 69.51 30.88 13.60
N GLY A 4 68.20 30.58 13.57
CA GLY A 4 67.58 29.26 13.37
C GLY A 4 66.74 28.79 14.56
N ALA A 5 65.52 28.27 14.44
CA ALA A 5 64.66 28.00 13.29
C ALA A 5 63.20 27.97 13.79
N ALA A 6 62.27 28.44 12.96
CA ALA A 6 60.84 28.32 13.20
C ALA A 6 60.38 26.88 12.92
N SER A 7 59.71 26.25 13.88
CA SER A 7 58.90 25.06 13.65
C SER A 7 57.43 25.47 13.69
N ALA A 8 56.83 25.54 12.50
CA ALA A 8 55.40 25.77 12.32
C ALA A 8 54.62 24.56 12.84
N VAL A 9 53.75 24.79 13.82
CA VAL A 9 52.70 23.86 14.23
C VAL A 9 51.71 23.77 13.07
N ARG A 10 51.67 22.63 12.38
CA ARG A 10 50.59 22.32 11.43
C ARG A 10 49.34 22.02 12.24
N ALA A 11 48.46 23.00 12.35
CA ALA A 11 47.09 22.78 12.80
C ALA A 11 46.40 21.88 11.77
N ALA A 12 46.14 20.63 12.15
CA ALA A 12 45.27 19.75 11.40
C ALA A 12 43.83 20.24 11.60
N THR A 13 43.35 21.06 10.68
CA THR A 13 41.92 21.37 10.56
C THR A 13 41.20 20.09 10.16
N VAL A 14 40.55 19.44 11.12
CA VAL A 14 39.50 18.46 10.86
C VAL A 14 38.35 19.25 10.23
N GLY A 15 38.34 19.32 8.90
CA GLY A 15 37.20 19.82 8.16
C GLY A 15 36.07 18.83 8.35
N ALA A 16 35.11 19.19 9.21
CA ALA A 16 33.79 18.59 9.18
C ALA A 16 33.19 18.88 7.80
N LEU A 17 33.34 17.93 6.87
CA LEU A 17 32.48 17.84 5.70
C LEU A 17 31.07 17.57 6.23
N LEU A 18 30.34 18.66 6.46
CA LEU A 18 28.88 18.64 6.38
C LEU A 18 28.55 18.31 4.92
N LEU A 19 28.54 17.02 4.60
CA LEU A 19 27.84 16.50 3.43
C LEU A 19 26.38 16.89 3.64
N ALA A 20 25.96 17.94 2.96
CA ALA A 20 24.56 18.26 2.81
C ALA A 20 23.91 17.04 2.15
N ALA A 21 23.17 16.27 2.94
CA ALA A 21 22.25 15.26 2.47
C ALA A 21 21.10 16.00 1.74
N ALA A 22 21.39 16.46 0.54
CA ALA A 22 20.35 16.59 -0.49
C ALA A 22 19.90 15.15 -0.74
N GLY A 23 18.76 14.77 -0.17
CA GLY A 23 18.17 13.46 -0.43
C GLY A 23 18.03 13.27 -1.94
N CYS A 24 18.12 12.03 -2.41
CA CYS A 24 18.13 11.71 -3.84
C CYS A 24 16.83 12.03 -4.58
N ALA A 25 15.86 12.67 -3.91
CA ALA A 25 14.77 13.38 -4.55
C ALA A 25 15.31 14.66 -5.21
N GLY A 26 15.26 14.73 -6.54
CA GLY A 26 15.62 15.93 -7.30
C GLY A 26 14.96 17.19 -6.73
N GLY A 27 15.73 18.28 -6.69
CA GLY A 27 15.49 19.45 -5.84
C GLY A 27 14.13 20.13 -6.00
N ASP A 28 13.79 20.88 -4.95
CA ASP A 28 12.63 21.78 -4.73
C ASP A 28 11.83 22.11 -5.99
N ARG A 29 11.02 21.16 -6.47
CA ARG A 29 9.73 21.53 -7.03
C ARG A 29 8.79 21.57 -5.84
N SER A 30 8.44 22.78 -5.41
CA SER A 30 7.19 22.97 -4.70
C SER A 30 6.12 22.19 -5.48
N PRO A 31 5.30 21.36 -4.83
CA PRO A 31 4.06 20.90 -5.43
C PRO A 31 3.40 22.13 -6.03
N SER A 32 2.99 22.07 -7.30
CA SER A 32 2.14 23.12 -7.84
C SER A 32 0.95 23.28 -6.88
N ASP A 33 0.74 24.48 -6.33
CA ASP A 33 -0.44 24.78 -5.50
C ASP A 33 -1.76 24.53 -6.25
N GLU A 34 -1.68 24.39 -7.58
CA GLU A 34 -2.72 23.80 -8.42
C GLU A 34 -2.52 22.29 -8.45
N GLY A 35 -3.27 21.57 -7.61
CA GLY A 35 -3.45 20.13 -7.75
C GLY A 35 -3.89 19.79 -9.18
N PRO A 36 -3.66 18.53 -9.63
CA PRO A 36 -4.12 18.11 -10.95
C PRO A 36 -5.59 18.48 -11.14
N THR A 37 -5.90 19.15 -12.25
CA THR A 37 -7.29 19.46 -12.59
C THR A 37 -8.03 18.15 -12.76
N ALA A 38 -9.11 17.95 -12.01
CA ALA A 38 -9.93 16.74 -12.09
C ALA A 38 -10.26 16.42 -13.54
N GLY A 39 -9.72 15.31 -14.02
CA GLY A 39 -9.91 14.76 -15.35
C GLY A 39 -10.96 13.67 -15.36
N PRO A 40 -11.23 13.07 -16.53
CA PRO A 40 -12.19 11.98 -16.66
C PRO A 40 -11.88 10.78 -15.74
N ALA A 41 -10.61 10.55 -15.40
CA ALA A 41 -10.19 9.48 -14.49
C ALA A 41 -10.64 9.75 -13.05
N ASP A 42 -10.67 11.00 -12.59
CA ASP A 42 -11.09 11.34 -11.23
C ASP A 42 -12.55 10.98 -10.97
N ALA A 43 -13.43 11.09 -11.98
CA ALA A 43 -14.81 10.63 -11.87
C ALA A 43 -14.93 9.11 -11.71
N TYR A 44 -13.99 8.34 -12.28
CA TYR A 44 -13.91 6.89 -12.06
C TYR A 44 -13.30 6.55 -10.72
N LEU A 45 -12.28 7.29 -10.27
CA LEU A 45 -11.70 7.10 -8.94
C LEU A 45 -12.72 7.45 -7.85
N GLU A 46 -13.49 8.52 -8.01
CA GLU A 46 -14.59 8.87 -7.09
C GLU A 46 -15.72 7.83 -7.13
N ALA A 47 -16.09 7.30 -8.30
CA ALA A 47 -17.07 6.22 -8.39
C ALA A 47 -16.53 4.84 -7.95
N ALA A 48 -15.21 4.64 -7.94
CA ALA A 48 -14.54 3.42 -7.52
C ALA A 48 -14.25 3.39 -6.03
N PHE A 49 -13.94 4.55 -5.46
CA PHE A 49 -13.51 4.65 -4.07
C PHE A 49 -14.49 5.43 -3.19
N GLY A 50 -15.57 6.03 -3.72
CA GLY A 50 -16.63 6.68 -2.94
C GLY A 50 -16.13 7.72 -1.92
N GLY A 51 -17.05 8.22 -1.10
CA GLY A 51 -16.67 8.81 0.18
C GLY A 51 -16.44 7.73 1.24
N THR A 52 -15.63 7.99 2.27
CA THR A 52 -15.42 7.05 3.40
C THR A 52 -16.74 6.60 4.04
N ASP A 53 -17.72 7.50 4.13
CA ASP A 53 -19.05 7.23 4.69
C ASP A 53 -19.88 6.31 3.78
N GLU A 54 -19.72 6.44 2.45
CA GLU A 54 -20.41 5.61 1.46
C GLU A 54 -19.79 4.19 1.46
N ILE A 55 -18.46 4.09 1.50
CA ILE A 55 -17.76 2.81 1.67
C ILE A 55 -18.21 2.11 2.96
N ALA A 56 -18.29 2.84 4.08
CA ALA A 56 -18.70 2.26 5.36
C ALA A 56 -20.15 1.75 5.33
N ALA A 57 -21.05 2.48 4.67
CA ALA A 57 -22.45 2.07 4.51
C ALA A 57 -22.59 0.86 3.58
N GLU A 58 -21.85 0.81 2.48
CA GLU A 58 -21.82 -0.33 1.56
C GLU A 58 -21.23 -1.58 2.23
N ALA A 59 -20.15 -1.42 2.98
CA ALA A 59 -19.53 -2.49 3.76
C ALA A 59 -20.49 -3.11 4.77
N LEU A 60 -21.17 -2.27 5.57
CA LEU A 60 -22.18 -2.76 6.51
C LEU A 60 -23.32 -3.48 5.80
N ARG A 61 -23.78 -2.94 4.65
CA ARG A 61 -24.83 -3.58 3.85
C ARG A 61 -24.39 -4.94 3.33
N ALA A 62 -23.15 -5.10 2.89
CA ALA A 62 -22.62 -6.40 2.45
C ALA A 62 -22.66 -7.41 3.61
N GLU A 63 -22.17 -7.03 4.79
CA GLU A 63 -22.17 -7.89 5.97
C GLU A 63 -23.58 -8.26 6.46
N GLU A 64 -24.55 -7.36 6.35
CA GLU A 64 -25.97 -7.66 6.62
C GLU A 64 -26.55 -8.68 5.63
N LEU A 65 -26.15 -8.62 4.36
CA LEU A 65 -26.53 -9.61 3.34
C LEU A 65 -25.87 -10.97 3.60
N VAL A 66 -24.61 -11.00 4.03
CA VAL A 66 -23.94 -12.22 4.49
C VAL A 66 -24.70 -12.84 5.65
N ALA A 67 -25.05 -12.05 6.67
CA ALA A 67 -25.81 -12.52 7.83
C ALA A 67 -27.17 -13.10 7.44
N ALA A 68 -27.89 -12.46 6.51
CA ALA A 68 -29.17 -12.95 6.00
C ALA A 68 -29.01 -14.30 5.29
N CYS A 69 -28.03 -14.43 4.39
CA CYS A 69 -27.75 -15.67 3.68
C CYS A 69 -27.32 -16.81 4.64
N MET A 70 -26.45 -16.51 5.60
CA MET A 70 -26.03 -17.48 6.61
C MET A 70 -27.20 -17.95 7.48
N ALA A 71 -28.11 -17.05 7.86
CA ALA A 71 -29.33 -17.41 8.57
C ALA A 71 -30.27 -18.31 7.74
N GLU A 72 -30.37 -18.09 6.43
CA GLU A 72 -31.10 -18.98 5.52
C GLU A 72 -30.48 -20.38 5.42
N GLN A 73 -29.15 -20.46 5.51
CA GLN A 73 -28.38 -21.71 5.57
C GLN A 73 -28.42 -22.38 6.96
N GLY A 74 -29.01 -21.71 7.96
CA GLY A 74 -29.17 -22.22 9.32
C GLY A 74 -28.00 -21.91 10.26
N PHE A 75 -27.11 -20.99 9.88
CA PHE A 75 -25.96 -20.58 10.68
C PHE A 75 -26.18 -19.20 11.31
N GLU A 76 -25.65 -19.01 12.52
CA GLU A 76 -25.53 -17.69 13.13
C GLU A 76 -24.28 -16.99 12.56
N TYR A 77 -24.43 -15.73 12.16
CA TYR A 77 -23.35 -14.89 11.68
C TYR A 77 -23.56 -13.46 12.18
N VAL A 78 -22.54 -12.88 12.80
CA VAL A 78 -22.53 -11.49 13.27
C VAL A 78 -21.83 -10.63 12.21
N PRO A 79 -22.53 -9.64 11.61
CA PRO A 79 -21.94 -8.67 10.69
C PRO A 79 -20.64 -8.04 11.21
N ASP A 80 -19.57 -8.08 10.42
CA ASP A 80 -18.28 -7.50 10.75
C ASP A 80 -17.72 -6.64 9.60
N ALA A 81 -18.04 -5.35 9.63
CA ALA A 81 -17.55 -4.41 8.62
C ALA A 81 -16.09 -3.95 8.86
N SER A 82 -15.41 -4.44 9.90
CA SER A 82 -14.07 -3.96 10.25
C SER A 82 -13.00 -4.31 9.21
N GLY A 83 -13.22 -5.39 8.45
CA GLY A 83 -12.38 -5.79 7.31
C GLY A 83 -12.45 -4.85 6.10
N TYR A 84 -13.45 -3.96 6.04
CA TYR A 84 -13.62 -2.96 4.98
C TYR A 84 -13.06 -1.58 5.35
N SER A 85 -12.33 -1.48 6.47
CA SER A 85 -11.71 -0.22 6.88
C SER A 85 -10.65 0.23 5.85
N SER A 86 -10.74 1.49 5.44
CA SER A 86 -9.70 2.16 4.68
C SER A 86 -8.85 3.01 5.61
N ILE A 87 -7.55 3.10 5.31
CA ILE A 87 -6.65 4.03 6.00
C ILE A 87 -6.80 5.39 5.32
N ASP A 88 -7.20 6.41 6.07
CA ASP A 88 -7.14 7.79 5.59
C ASP A 88 -5.69 8.27 5.61
N LEU A 89 -5.04 8.23 4.45
CA LEU A 89 -3.65 8.67 4.30
C LEU A 89 -3.45 10.17 4.60
N SER A 90 -4.53 10.96 4.60
CA SER A 90 -4.46 12.40 4.94
C SER A 90 -4.33 12.66 6.44
N GLU A 91 -4.69 11.68 7.28
CA GLU A 91 -4.54 11.76 8.74
C GLU A 91 -3.16 11.27 9.22
N ILE A 92 -2.33 10.73 8.33
CA ILE A 92 -1.01 10.22 8.67
C ILE A 92 0.02 11.35 8.77
N ASP A 93 0.72 11.40 9.91
CA ASP A 93 1.78 12.38 10.19
C ASP A 93 3.12 11.71 10.51
N PRO A 94 4.22 12.05 9.80
CA PRO A 94 4.29 12.82 8.55
C PRO A 94 3.52 12.18 7.37
N PRO A 95 3.09 12.96 6.36
CA PRO A 95 2.34 12.41 5.22
C PRO A 95 3.17 11.43 4.37
N PRO A 96 2.56 10.34 3.86
CA PRO A 96 3.23 9.40 2.96
C PRO A 96 3.79 10.09 1.71
N GLY A 97 4.94 9.61 1.23
CA GLY A 97 5.62 10.19 0.07
C GLY A 97 6.41 11.47 0.35
N THR A 98 6.41 11.97 1.59
CA THR A 98 7.28 13.09 2.01
C THR A 98 8.67 12.61 2.41
N ARG A 99 9.63 13.55 2.41
CA ARG A 99 10.98 13.29 2.92
C ARG A 99 10.94 12.95 4.42
N GLU A 100 10.14 13.67 5.17
CA GLU A 100 9.97 13.52 6.61
C GLU A 100 9.44 12.12 6.96
N PHE A 101 8.51 11.59 6.14
CA PHE A 101 8.07 10.19 6.26
C PHE A 101 9.21 9.21 5.99
N ALA A 102 9.94 9.38 4.89
CA ALA A 102 11.04 8.48 4.55
C ALA A 102 12.17 8.50 5.61
N GLU A 103 12.41 9.64 6.26
CA GLU A 103 13.40 9.77 7.34
C GLU A 103 12.97 9.02 8.62
N GLN A 104 11.67 8.93 8.91
CA GLN A 104 11.15 8.28 10.11
C GLN A 104 10.80 6.79 9.89
N PHE A 105 10.19 6.46 8.77
CA PHE A 105 9.59 5.15 8.50
C PHE A 105 10.22 4.42 7.32
N GLY A 106 11.12 5.07 6.57
CA GLY A 106 11.70 4.49 5.35
C GLY A 106 10.62 4.18 4.32
N TYR A 107 10.59 2.92 3.86
CA TYR A 107 9.55 2.40 2.96
C TYR A 107 8.26 1.95 3.70
N GLY A 108 8.17 2.12 5.02
CA GLY A 108 6.99 1.74 5.79
C GLY A 108 6.85 0.24 6.09
N TYR A 109 7.88 -0.58 5.86
CA TYR A 109 7.78 -2.03 6.16
C TYR A 109 8.11 -2.38 7.61
N ALA A 110 9.24 -1.87 8.13
CA ALA A 110 9.73 -2.23 9.46
C ALA A 110 9.22 -1.29 10.58
N ALA A 111 8.76 -0.10 10.21
CA ALA A 111 8.21 0.90 11.11
C ALA A 111 7.05 1.59 10.39
N LEU A 112 5.91 1.71 11.06
CA LEU A 112 4.70 2.33 10.54
C LEU A 112 4.26 3.45 11.49
N PRO A 113 3.73 4.57 10.95
CA PRO A 113 3.09 5.59 11.78
C PRO A 113 1.84 5.04 12.48
N GLU A 114 1.51 5.68 13.60
CA GLU A 114 0.21 5.49 14.25
C GLU A 114 -0.90 5.84 13.25
N GLY A 115 -1.92 4.97 13.11
CA GLY A 115 -2.98 5.11 12.10
C GLY A 115 -2.75 4.33 10.80
N MET A 116 -1.51 3.94 10.46
CA MET A 116 -1.25 2.96 9.38
C MET A 116 -1.27 1.51 9.86
N THR A 117 -1.30 1.29 11.17
CA THR A 117 -1.56 -0.04 11.72
C THR A 117 -3.06 -0.28 11.68
N THR A 118 -3.50 -1.41 11.11
CA THR A 118 -4.91 -1.83 11.17
C THR A 118 -5.29 -2.10 12.63
N ALA A 119 -5.71 -1.07 13.34
CA ALA A 119 -6.40 -1.21 14.62
C ALA A 119 -7.85 -1.62 14.34
N GLY A 120 -8.04 -2.77 13.70
CA GLY A 120 -9.33 -3.46 13.72
C GLY A 120 -9.65 -3.91 15.15
N PRO A 121 -10.90 -4.26 15.47
CA PRO A 121 -11.17 -5.01 16.69
C PRO A 121 -10.23 -6.22 16.70
N VAL A 122 -9.46 -6.39 17.77
CA VAL A 122 -8.50 -7.50 17.95
C VAL A 122 -9.23 -8.85 18.08
N THR A 123 -10.54 -8.89 17.84
CA THR A 123 -11.43 -10.02 18.08
C THR A 123 -12.49 -10.02 16.99
N ASN A 124 -12.57 -11.11 16.25
CA ASN A 124 -13.65 -11.32 15.28
C ASN A 124 -14.91 -11.67 16.08
N PRO A 125 -16.04 -10.99 15.87
CA PRO A 125 -17.27 -11.25 16.64
C PRO A 125 -17.83 -12.67 16.45
N ASN A 126 -17.42 -13.37 15.39
CA ASN A 126 -17.80 -14.74 15.11
C ASN A 126 -16.87 -15.79 15.75
N ASP A 127 -15.79 -15.40 16.45
CA ASP A 127 -14.84 -16.35 17.05
C ASP A 127 -15.51 -17.30 18.05
N GLU A 128 -16.44 -16.80 18.88
CA GLU A 128 -17.17 -17.64 19.84
C GLU A 128 -18.14 -18.62 19.16
N ILE A 129 -18.74 -18.20 18.04
CA ILE A 129 -19.62 -19.04 17.21
C ILE A 129 -18.79 -20.18 16.62
N LEU A 130 -17.68 -19.85 15.98
CA LEU A 130 -16.78 -20.82 15.35
C LEU A 130 -16.18 -21.81 16.37
N ALA A 131 -15.78 -21.32 17.54
CA ALA A 131 -15.18 -22.15 18.59
C ALA A 131 -16.17 -23.15 19.23
N ALA A 132 -17.48 -22.90 19.12
CA ALA A 132 -18.52 -23.77 19.65
C ALA A 132 -18.92 -24.92 18.69
N MET A 133 -18.53 -24.85 17.42
CA MET A 133 -18.92 -25.80 16.37
C MET A 133 -18.14 -27.12 16.46
N SER A 134 -18.75 -28.21 16.00
CA SER A 134 -17.98 -29.42 15.65
C SER A 134 -17.15 -29.18 14.40
N GLU A 135 -16.19 -30.07 14.11
CA GLU A 135 -15.40 -30.01 12.88
C GLU A 135 -16.31 -30.06 11.63
N GLU A 136 -17.31 -30.95 11.62
CA GLU A 136 -18.25 -31.04 10.49
C GLU A 136 -19.14 -29.79 10.36
N GLU A 137 -19.55 -29.20 11.48
CA GLU A 137 -20.34 -27.97 11.49
C GLU A 137 -19.51 -26.77 11.00
N HIS A 138 -18.25 -26.68 11.42
CA HIS A 138 -17.32 -25.66 10.96
C HIS A 138 -17.03 -25.78 9.46
N GLU A 139 -16.87 -27.00 8.93
CA GLU A 139 -16.73 -27.22 7.48
C GLU A 139 -17.97 -26.77 6.70
N ALA A 140 -19.16 -27.11 7.19
CA ALA A 140 -20.42 -26.70 6.57
C ALA A 140 -20.62 -25.17 6.63
N TYR A 141 -20.27 -24.55 7.75
CA TYR A 141 -20.27 -23.09 7.93
C TYR A 141 -19.32 -22.42 6.93
N THR A 142 -18.07 -22.90 6.86
CA THR A 142 -17.03 -22.34 5.98
C THR A 142 -17.46 -22.42 4.53
N ARG A 143 -18.05 -23.55 4.12
CA ARG A 143 -18.59 -23.73 2.78
C ARG A 143 -19.78 -22.82 2.47
N ALA A 144 -20.69 -22.62 3.44
CA ALA A 144 -21.80 -21.70 3.27
C ALA A 144 -21.31 -20.26 3.11
N LEU A 145 -20.31 -19.86 3.89
CA LEU A 145 -19.76 -18.50 3.88
C LEU A 145 -18.91 -18.21 2.64
N TRP A 146 -17.96 -19.09 2.31
CA TRP A 146 -16.91 -18.85 1.30
C TRP A 146 -17.05 -19.67 0.02
N GLY A 147 -18.00 -20.60 -0.03
CA GLY A 147 -18.15 -21.57 -1.11
C GLY A 147 -17.19 -22.76 -0.98
N ASP A 148 -17.18 -23.62 -2.01
CA ASP A 148 -16.28 -24.76 -2.09
C ASP A 148 -14.89 -24.30 -2.54
N ALA A 149 -14.07 -23.86 -1.59
CA ALA A 149 -12.65 -23.62 -1.84
C ALA A 149 -11.95 -24.96 -2.16
N GLY A 150 -11.86 -25.31 -3.45
CA GLY A 150 -10.84 -26.23 -3.98
C GLY A 150 -10.79 -27.65 -3.40
N VAL A 151 -11.94 -28.29 -3.15
CA VAL A 151 -12.01 -29.70 -2.70
C VAL A 151 -11.37 -30.72 -3.67
N ASP A 152 -11.10 -30.32 -4.92
CA ASP A 152 -10.55 -31.17 -5.99
C ASP A 152 -9.31 -30.59 -6.71
N GLY A 153 -8.53 -29.71 -6.06
CA GLY A 153 -7.27 -29.20 -6.63
C GLY A 153 -7.44 -28.29 -7.86
N GLY A 154 -8.62 -27.70 -8.04
CA GLY A 154 -8.85 -26.57 -8.96
C GLY A 154 -8.50 -25.23 -8.32
N GLU A 155 -8.44 -24.17 -9.13
CA GLU A 155 -8.38 -22.79 -8.64
C GLU A 155 -9.57 -22.56 -7.68
N PRO A 156 -9.36 -22.01 -6.48
CA PRO A 156 -10.47 -21.67 -5.60
C PRO A 156 -11.30 -20.58 -6.27
N GLU A 157 -12.52 -20.94 -6.69
CA GLU A 157 -13.53 -19.96 -7.11
C GLU A 157 -14.21 -19.44 -5.84
N PRO A 158 -14.04 -18.16 -5.48
CA PRO A 158 -14.75 -17.56 -4.37
C PRO A 158 -16.26 -17.71 -4.58
N GLY A 159 -16.99 -18.14 -3.56
CA GLY A 159 -18.43 -18.36 -3.65
C GLY A 159 -19.13 -18.16 -2.31
N GLY A 160 -20.31 -18.79 -2.16
CA GLY A 160 -21.07 -18.75 -0.92
C GLY A 160 -21.68 -17.38 -0.62
N CYS A 161 -22.15 -17.23 0.62
CA CYS A 161 -22.84 -16.03 1.08
C CYS A 161 -22.00 -14.75 0.94
N PHE A 162 -20.68 -14.85 1.12
CA PHE A 162 -19.79 -13.70 1.00
C PHE A 162 -19.75 -13.13 -0.42
N GLU A 163 -19.48 -13.98 -1.42
CA GLU A 163 -19.38 -13.52 -2.80
C GLU A 163 -20.75 -13.09 -3.35
N GLU A 164 -21.84 -13.78 -2.96
CA GLU A 164 -23.21 -13.37 -3.32
C GLU A 164 -23.58 -11.99 -2.77
N ALA A 165 -23.19 -11.69 -1.52
CA ALA A 165 -23.39 -10.37 -0.93
C ALA A 165 -22.55 -9.31 -1.62
N ARG A 166 -21.27 -9.59 -1.86
CA ARG A 166 -20.32 -8.68 -2.53
C ARG A 166 -20.83 -8.32 -3.94
N ALA A 167 -21.23 -9.31 -4.72
CA ALA A 167 -21.77 -9.11 -6.06
C ALA A 167 -23.07 -8.28 -6.06
N GLN A 168 -23.90 -8.36 -5.02
CA GLN A 168 -25.10 -7.55 -4.91
C GLN A 168 -24.84 -6.08 -4.56
N VAL A 169 -23.81 -5.80 -3.75
CA VAL A 169 -23.49 -4.43 -3.32
C VAL A 169 -22.65 -3.72 -4.35
N TRP A 170 -21.56 -4.35 -4.79
CA TRP A 170 -20.57 -3.70 -5.65
C TRP A 170 -20.69 -4.12 -7.12
N GLY A 171 -21.45 -5.17 -7.43
CA GLY A 171 -21.50 -5.73 -8.78
C GLY A 171 -20.18 -6.42 -9.15
N ASP A 172 -20.10 -6.85 -10.40
CA ASP A 172 -18.85 -7.36 -10.98
C ASP A 172 -18.00 -6.18 -11.51
N ARG A 173 -17.46 -5.39 -10.57
CA ARG A 173 -16.53 -4.31 -10.93
C ARG A 173 -15.28 -4.89 -11.59
N ASP A 174 -14.93 -6.13 -11.26
CA ASP A 174 -13.77 -6.88 -11.76
C ASP A 174 -13.90 -7.24 -13.26
N THR A 175 -15.08 -7.10 -13.88
CA THR A 175 -15.27 -7.18 -15.34
C THR A 175 -15.72 -5.89 -16.02
N ASP A 176 -15.76 -4.76 -15.29
CA ASP A 176 -16.09 -3.46 -15.87
C ASP A 176 -15.11 -3.10 -17.00
N PRO A 177 -15.57 -2.95 -18.26
CA PRO A 177 -14.70 -2.69 -19.40
C PRO A 177 -13.98 -1.34 -19.33
N VAL A 178 -14.50 -0.38 -18.57
CA VAL A 178 -13.83 0.90 -18.38
C VAL A 178 -12.68 0.78 -17.38
N ARG A 179 -12.89 0.07 -16.26
CA ARG A 179 -11.80 -0.22 -15.32
C ARG A 179 -10.70 -1.02 -16.00
N ALA A 180 -11.07 -2.08 -16.74
CA ALA A 180 -10.10 -2.90 -17.48
C ALA A 180 -9.29 -2.04 -18.47
N ALA A 181 -9.94 -1.16 -19.23
CA ALA A 181 -9.25 -0.28 -20.17
C ALA A 181 -8.32 0.74 -19.47
N LEU A 182 -8.71 1.24 -18.28
CA LEU A 182 -7.87 2.13 -17.47
C LEU A 182 -6.64 1.38 -16.94
N GLU A 183 -6.81 0.18 -16.40
CA GLU A 183 -5.72 -0.67 -15.91
C GLU A 183 -4.74 -1.04 -17.02
N ASP A 184 -5.26 -1.42 -18.20
CA ASP A 184 -4.45 -1.70 -19.39
C ASP A 184 -3.62 -0.49 -19.81
N GLU A 185 -4.20 0.71 -19.75
CA GLU A 185 -3.49 1.94 -20.13
C GLU A 185 -2.43 2.32 -19.09
N ILE A 186 -2.71 2.17 -17.79
CA ILE A 186 -1.71 2.37 -16.72
C ILE A 186 -0.55 1.40 -16.91
N ALA A 187 -0.84 0.11 -17.11
CA ALA A 187 0.17 -0.91 -17.34
C ALA A 187 1.01 -0.62 -18.59
N ARG A 188 0.39 -0.13 -19.67
CA ARG A 188 1.09 0.28 -20.89
C ARG A 188 1.98 1.49 -20.64
N ILE A 189 1.52 2.48 -19.88
CA ILE A 189 2.32 3.64 -19.51
C ILE A 189 3.57 3.19 -18.74
N ASP A 190 3.40 2.36 -17.70
CA ASP A 190 4.50 1.94 -16.84
C ASP A 190 5.49 1.01 -17.53
N ALA A 191 5.01 0.06 -18.34
CA ALA A 191 5.85 -0.94 -18.97
C ALA A 191 6.52 -0.45 -20.26
N GLU A 192 5.84 0.39 -21.05
CA GLU A 192 6.29 0.75 -22.40
C GLU A 192 6.72 2.21 -22.50
N LEU A 193 5.92 3.15 -21.97
CA LEU A 193 6.14 4.58 -22.21
C LEU A 193 7.12 5.20 -21.23
N ALA A 194 6.89 5.04 -19.93
CA ALA A 194 7.70 5.65 -18.88
C ALA A 194 9.19 5.26 -18.97
N PRO A 195 9.57 3.99 -19.24
CA PRO A 195 10.98 3.61 -19.35
C PRO A 195 11.70 4.20 -20.58
N GLN A 196 10.94 4.67 -21.58
CA GLN A 196 11.46 5.30 -22.80
C GLN A 196 11.43 6.82 -22.74
N ASP A 197 10.70 7.40 -21.78
CA ASP A 197 10.60 8.85 -21.62
C ASP A 197 11.96 9.42 -21.17
N PRO A 198 12.56 10.35 -21.94
CA PRO A 198 13.87 10.91 -21.60
C PRO A 198 13.92 11.57 -20.22
N ALA A 199 12.83 12.18 -19.76
CA ALA A 199 12.77 12.83 -18.46
C ALA A 199 12.76 11.80 -17.32
N VAL A 200 12.07 10.67 -17.50
CA VAL A 200 12.08 9.56 -16.52
C VAL A 200 13.46 8.92 -16.46
N VAL A 201 14.08 8.67 -17.60
CA VAL A 201 15.44 8.09 -17.69
C VAL A 201 16.47 9.01 -17.03
N GLU A 202 16.41 10.32 -17.30
CA GLU A 202 17.30 11.30 -16.70
C GLU A 202 17.11 11.36 -15.18
N ALA A 203 15.86 11.38 -14.70
CA ALA A 203 15.56 11.39 -13.27
C ALA A 203 16.06 10.12 -12.57
N ALA A 204 15.84 8.94 -13.16
CA ALA A 204 16.31 7.67 -12.61
C ALA A 204 17.85 7.61 -12.55
N ALA A 205 18.55 8.10 -13.57
CA ALA A 205 20.01 8.15 -13.58
C ALA A 205 20.56 9.10 -12.50
N ALA A 206 19.96 10.27 -12.33
CA ALA A 206 20.34 11.22 -11.29
C ALA A 206 20.12 10.65 -9.88
N TRP A 207 18.96 10.01 -9.67
CA TRP A 207 18.65 9.32 -8.42
C TRP A 207 19.64 8.18 -8.13
N SER A 208 19.95 7.35 -9.13
CA SER A 208 20.86 6.21 -9.01
C SER A 208 22.27 6.64 -8.63
N ALA A 209 22.78 7.72 -9.25
CA ALA A 209 24.07 8.29 -8.90
C ALA A 209 24.11 8.77 -7.45
N CYS A 210 23.06 9.47 -7.00
CA CYS A 210 22.96 9.93 -5.62
C CYS A 210 22.93 8.76 -4.62
N MET A 211 22.18 7.70 -4.91
CA MET A 211 22.14 6.51 -4.06
C MET A 211 23.51 5.83 -3.96
N ALA A 212 24.23 5.74 -5.09
CA ALA A 212 25.59 5.22 -5.10
C ALA A 212 26.55 6.08 -4.25
N ASP A 213 26.47 7.41 -4.36
CA ASP A 213 27.25 8.35 -3.54
C ASP A 213 26.90 8.25 -2.04
N ALA A 214 25.64 7.92 -1.73
CA ALA A 214 25.17 7.65 -0.37
C ALA A 214 25.57 6.27 0.18
N GLY A 215 26.27 5.44 -0.62
CA GLY A 215 26.74 4.12 -0.22
C GLY A 215 25.80 2.97 -0.56
N PHE A 216 24.77 3.20 -1.39
CA PHE A 216 23.81 2.21 -1.87
C PHE A 216 23.90 2.02 -3.39
N PRO A 217 25.03 1.49 -3.92
CA PRO A 217 25.17 1.27 -5.36
C PRO A 217 24.34 0.07 -5.84
N GLY A 218 24.03 0.05 -7.14
CA GLY A 218 23.41 -1.10 -7.81
C GLY A 218 21.92 -0.99 -8.06
N PHE A 219 21.27 0.09 -7.61
CA PHE A 219 19.87 0.38 -7.92
C PHE A 219 19.78 1.32 -9.11
N ALA A 220 19.06 0.90 -10.17
CA ALA A 220 18.86 1.71 -11.37
C ALA A 220 17.71 2.72 -11.22
N ASN A 221 16.77 2.45 -10.32
CA ASN A 221 15.59 3.28 -10.08
C ASN A 221 15.01 3.05 -8.66
N PRO A 222 14.12 3.93 -8.17
CA PRO A 222 13.51 3.80 -6.85
C PRO A 222 12.78 2.46 -6.60
N PRO A 223 11.95 1.93 -7.52
CA PRO A 223 11.26 0.66 -7.29
C PRO A 223 12.19 -0.53 -7.01
N GLN A 224 13.38 -0.58 -7.62
CA GLN A 224 14.36 -1.63 -7.32
C GLN A 224 14.89 -1.57 -5.89
N ALA A 225 15.11 -0.38 -5.34
CA ALA A 225 15.55 -0.23 -3.96
C ALA A 225 14.44 -0.59 -2.96
N GLU A 226 13.20 -0.22 -3.26
CA GLU A 226 12.02 -0.59 -2.48
C GLU A 226 11.82 -2.12 -2.46
N GLN A 227 11.87 -2.77 -3.62
CA GLN A 227 11.77 -4.24 -3.73
C GLN A 227 12.88 -4.94 -2.92
N ALA A 228 14.12 -4.45 -3.00
CA ALA A 228 15.21 -5.02 -2.22
C ALA A 228 15.02 -4.84 -0.70
N ALA A 229 14.39 -3.74 -0.27
CA ALA A 229 14.02 -3.53 1.12
C ALA A 229 12.92 -4.50 1.56
N TRP A 230 11.90 -4.70 0.72
CA TRP A 230 10.85 -5.70 0.94
C TRP A 230 11.40 -7.12 1.07
N ASP A 231 12.20 -7.56 0.09
CA ASP A 231 12.79 -8.91 0.07
C ASP A 231 13.62 -9.17 1.33
N ARG A 232 14.31 -8.14 1.83
CA ARG A 232 15.07 -8.24 3.08
C ARG A 232 14.17 -8.31 4.31
N TRP A 233 13.07 -7.57 4.33
CA TRP A 233 12.11 -7.56 5.43
C TRP A 233 11.42 -8.92 5.60
N VAL A 234 10.93 -9.51 4.52
CA VAL A 234 10.22 -10.80 4.56
C VAL A 234 11.12 -12.01 4.79
N ALA A 235 12.44 -11.84 4.76
CA ALA A 235 13.41 -12.90 5.02
C ALA A 235 13.74 -13.10 6.51
N PHE A 236 13.19 -12.27 7.41
CA PHE A 236 13.29 -12.42 8.86
C PHE A 236 12.17 -13.31 9.42
#